data_AF-A0A4V5NY57-F1
#
_entry.id   AF-A0A4V5NY57-F1
#
_cell.length_a   1.000
_cell.length_b   1.000
_cell.length_c   1.000
_cell.angle_alpha   90.00
_cell.angle_beta   90.00
_cell.angle_gamma   90.00
#
_symmetry.space_group_name_H-M   'P 1'
#
loop_
_entity.id
_entity.type
_entity.pdbx_description
1 polymer ?
#
loop_
_entity_poly.entity_id
_entity_poly.type
_entity_poly.pdbx_seq_one_letter_code
_entity_poly.pdbx_strand_id
1 'polypeptide(L)' 'MEKVEPKRRRRSQRDYPMAFKLSVVEQVEKGEMTYKQAQKRYGIQGRSTVLVWLRKHGR' A
#
# COMPACT_ATOMS: atom_id res chain seq x y z
N MET A 1 -13.42 -25.11 11.29
CA MET A 1 -13.72 -23.70 10.95
C MET A 1 -13.01 -23.37 9.65
N GLU A 2 -13.73 -23.46 8.54
CA GLU A 2 -13.21 -23.13 7.22
C GLU A 2 -13.10 -21.60 7.13
N LYS A 3 -11.87 -21.08 7.07
CA LYS A 3 -11.62 -19.65 6.93
C LYS A 3 -11.93 -19.28 5.48
N VAL A 4 -13.14 -18.78 5.25
CA VAL A 4 -13.54 -18.23 3.95
C VAL A 4 -12.72 -16.96 3.72
N GLU A 5 -11.57 -17.08 3.06
CA GLU A 5 -10.80 -15.90 2.64
C GLU A 5 -11.61 -15.14 1.58
N PRO A 6 -11.93 -13.85 1.80
CA PRO A 6 -12.64 -13.09 0.79
C PRO A 6 -11.76 -13.01 -0.46
N LYS A 7 -12.29 -13.56 -1.57
CA LYS A 7 -11.67 -13.56 -2.90
C LYS A 7 -11.44 -12.10 -3.30
N ARG A 8 -10.24 -11.58 -3.03
CA ARG A 8 -9.88 -10.18 -3.32
C ARG A 8 -10.03 -9.97 -4.82
N ARG A 9 -11.11 -9.31 -5.25
CA ARG A 9 -11.30 -8.88 -6.64
C ARG A 9 -10.04 -8.11 -7.05
N ARG A 10 -9.24 -8.65 -7.98
CA ARG A 10 -8.09 -7.95 -8.56
C ARG A 10 -8.60 -6.64 -9.13
N ARG A 11 -8.18 -5.49 -8.58
CA ARG A 11 -8.33 -4.21 -9.27
C ARG A 11 -7.32 -4.24 -10.40
N SER A 12 -7.77 -4.54 -11.61
CA SER A 12 -6.97 -4.42 -12.81
C SER A 12 -6.57 -2.95 -12.99
N GLN A 13 -5.25 -2.73 -13.09
CA GLN A 13 -4.55 -1.52 -13.51
C GLN A 13 -5.25 -0.19 -13.22
N ARG A 14 -5.06 0.30 -11.99
CA ARG A 14 -4.95 1.74 -11.76
C ARG A 14 -3.54 1.98 -11.27
N ASP A 15 -2.70 2.52 -12.15
CA ASP A 15 -1.44 3.09 -11.71
C ASP A 15 -1.75 4.13 -10.64
N TYR A 16 -1.28 3.86 -9.42
CA TYR A 16 -1.39 4.83 -8.34
C TYR A 16 -0.71 6.13 -8.80
N PRO A 17 -1.41 7.29 -8.74
CA PRO A 17 -0.82 8.56 -9.12
C PRO A 17 0.49 8.81 -8.36
N MET A 18 1.45 9.48 -8.98
CA MET A 18 2.74 9.76 -8.34
C MET A 18 2.57 10.52 -7.02
N ALA A 19 1.71 11.53 -6.99
CA ALA A 19 1.37 12.27 -5.77
C ALA A 19 0.82 11.36 -4.66
N PHE A 20 0.01 10.37 -5.00
CA PHE A 20 -0.49 9.40 -4.04
C PHE A 20 0.64 8.53 -3.48
N LYS A 21 1.55 8.04 -4.34
CA LYS A 21 2.71 7.24 -3.91
C LYS A 21 3.59 8.03 -2.94
N LEU A 22 3.87 9.29 -3.26
CA LEU A 22 4.69 10.18 -2.43
C LEU A 22 4.01 10.47 -1.08
N SER A 23 2.71 10.78 -1.06
CA SER A 23 1.98 11.02 0.19
C SER A 23 1.96 9.80 1.10
N VAL A 24 1.82 8.59 0.54
CA VAL A 24 1.89 7.35 1.33
C VAL A 24 3.30 7.12 1.89
N VAL A 25 4.35 7.39 1.10
CA VAL A 25 5.74 7.26 1.56
C VAL A 25 6.03 8.26 2.68
N GLU A 26 5.65 9.52 2.53
CA GLU A 26 5.86 10.57 3.53
C GLU A 26 5.20 10.23 4.88
N GLN A 27 3.95 9.76 4.86
CA GLN A 27 3.23 9.35 6.08
C GLN A 27 3.92 8.17 6.78
N VAL A 28 4.53 7.26 6.01
CA VAL A 28 5.25 6.11 6.57
C VAL A 28 6.61 6.53 7.12
N GLU A 29 7.33 7.43 6.45
CA GLU A 29 8.62 7.96 6.91
C GLU A 29 8.49 8.83 8.15
N LYS A 30 7.41 9.62 8.26
CA LYS A 30 7.07 10.36 9.48
C LYS A 30 6.68 9.47 10.66
N GLY A 31 6.48 8.17 10.43
CA GLY A 31 6.05 7.23 11.45
C GLY A 31 4.56 7.33 11.80
N GLU A 32 3.76 8.07 11.03
CA GLU A 32 2.31 8.19 11.25
C GLU A 32 1.59 6.86 10.99
N MET A 33 2.14 6.04 10.10
CA MET A 33 1.63 4.69 9.86
C MET A 33 2.71 3.75 9.35
N THR A 34 2.56 2.45 9.64
CA THR A 34 3.38 1.41 9.04
C THR A 34 2.92 1.10 7.62
N TYR A 35 3.80 0.55 6.80
CA TYR A 35 3.45 0.07 5.45
C TYR A 35 2.26 -0.90 5.45
N LYS A 36 2.09 -1.72 6.51
CA LYS A 36 0.94 -2.65 6.66
C LYS A 36 -0.37 -1.91 6.92
N GLN A 37 -0.32 -0.83 7.71
CA GLN A 37 -1.48 0.03 7.96
C GLN A 37 -1.85 0.81 6.70
N ALA A 38 -0.87 1.38 5.99
CA ALA A 38 -1.07 2.05 4.71
C ALA A 38 -1.76 1.12 3.69
N GLN A 39 -1.32 -0.14 3.61
CA GLN A 39 -1.98 -1.12 2.75
C GLN A 39 -3.46 -1.33 3.07
N LYS A 40 -3.80 -1.51 4.35
CA LYS A 40 -5.18 -1.73 4.77
C LYS A 40 -6.02 -0.46 4.56
N ARG A 41 -5.50 0.70 4.96
CA ARG A 41 -6.16 2.00 4.90
C ARG A 41 -6.49 2.41 3.47
N TYR A 42 -5.53 2.25 2.56
CA TYR A 42 -5.68 2.65 1.16
C TYR A 42 -6.12 1.52 0.22
N GLY A 43 -6.37 0.31 0.75
CA GLY A 43 -6.80 -0.85 -0.03
C GLY A 43 -5.75 -1.33 -1.05
N ILE A 44 -4.46 -1.19 -0.73
CA ILE A 44 -3.36 -1.57 -1.61
C ILE A 44 -3.20 -3.09 -1.59
N GLN A 45 -3.46 -3.71 -2.74
CA GLN A 45 -3.60 -5.16 -2.83
C GLN A 45 -2.26 -5.91 -2.74
N GLY A 46 -1.16 -5.29 -3.21
CA GLY A 46 0.16 -5.90 -3.19
C GLY A 46 0.86 -5.75 -1.84
N ARG A 47 1.18 -6.89 -1.21
CA ARG A 47 1.89 -6.99 0.10
C ARG A 47 3.22 -6.23 0.14
N SER A 48 3.87 -6.07 -1.00
CA SER A 48 5.14 -5.37 -1.16
C SER A 48 5.01 -4.00 -1.84
N THR A 49 3.82 -3.59 -2.30
CA THR A 49 3.68 -2.37 -3.11
C THR A 49 4.15 -1.12 -2.37
N VAL A 50 3.77 -0.96 -1.10
CA VAL A 50 4.21 0.18 -0.28
C VAL A 50 5.71 0.10 0.02
N LEU A 51 6.26 -1.10 0.24
CA LEU A 51 7.70 -1.30 0.44
C LEU A 51 8.51 -0.95 -0.82
N VAL A 52 7.99 -1.27 -2.01
CA VAL A 52 8.62 -0.90 -3.29
C VAL A 52 8.63 0.63 -3.45
N TRP A 53 7.56 1.33 -3.05
CA TRP A 53 7.55 2.79 -3.07
C TRP A 53 8.54 3.39 -2.09
N LEU A 54 8.61 2.86 -0.87
CA LEU A 54 9.61 3.29 0.12
C LEU A 54 11.03 3.09 -0.38
N ARG A 55 11.34 1.98 -1.07
CA ARG A 55 12.69 1.77 -1.64
C ARG A 55 13.01 2.68 -2.83
N LYS A 56 11.98 3.10 -3.59
CA LYS A 56 12.17 3.90 -4.81
C LYS A 56 12.11 5.41 -4.53
N HIS A 57 11.34 5.81 -3.54
CA HIS A 57 11.02 7.21 -3.25
C HIS A 57 11.36 7.62 -1.82
N GLY A 58 11.64 6.67 -0.93
CA GLY A 58 12.11 6.98 0.41
C GLY A 58 13.57 7.42 0.39
N ARG A 59 13.92 8.27 1.36
CA ARG A 59 15.26 8.82 1.55
C ARG A 59 16.07 8.05 2.57
#